data_AF-A0A845SQ25-F1
#
_entry.id   AF-A0A845SQ25-F1
#
_cell.length_a   1.000
_cell.length_b   1.000
_cell.length_c   1.000
_cell.angle_alpha   90.00
_cell.angle_beta   90.00
_cell.angle_gamma   90.00
#
_symmetry.space_group_name_H-M   'P 1'
#
loop_
_entity.id
_entity.type
_entity.pdbx_description
1 polymer ?
#
loop_
_entity_poly.entity_id
_entity_poly.type
_entity_poly.pdbx_seq_one_letter_code
_entity_poly.pdbx_strand_id
1 'polypeptide(L)'
;MYTAMKIGGMALVIICTTSIGISFARALTERVRELERTLAALSSLGTELSYSLAPPAEAVAKLDERETESAAFIPACASLCRRGKPFPQAWRDAALMYHGALSQEDAEILAGLSDTLGQCGLEGELSSLEHTRTLLSMQLDAARARSATHGRLYRTLGLLTGAFVIIFFI
;
A
#
# COMPACT_ATOMS: atom_id res chain seq x y z
N MET A 1 -4.88 16.43 46.75
CA MET A 1 -4.41 17.20 45.57
C MET A 1 -3.23 16.52 44.88
N TYR A 2 -2.17 16.14 45.61
CA TYR A 2 -0.99 15.43 45.06
C TYR A 2 -1.30 14.07 44.40
N THR A 3 -2.18 13.27 45.00
CA THR A 3 -2.61 11.96 44.47
C THR A 3 -3.37 12.06 43.15
N ALA A 4 -4.24 13.06 42.99
CA ALA A 4 -4.97 13.30 41.76
C ALA A 4 -4.04 13.71 40.60
N MET A 5 -3.03 14.54 40.90
CA MET A 5 -2.00 14.94 39.92
C MET A 5 -1.12 13.75 39.50
N LYS A 6 -0.83 12.81 40.41
CA LYS A 6 -0.11 11.56 40.08
C LYS A 6 -0.91 10.67 39.12
N ILE A 7 -2.20 10.49 39.39
CA ILE A 7 -3.08 9.60 38.59
C ILE A 7 -3.28 10.17 37.18
N GLY A 8 -3.45 11.50 37.05
CA GLY A 8 -3.56 12.16 35.74
C GLY A 8 -2.31 11.99 34.87
N GLY A 9 -1.12 12.08 35.46
CA GLY A 9 0.15 11.85 34.75
C GLY A 9 0.31 10.42 34.24
N MET A 10 -0.04 9.41 35.06
CA MET A 10 0.00 8.00 34.63
C MET A 10 -0.96 7.71 33.48
N ALA A 11 -2.19 8.24 33.55
CA ALA A 11 -3.18 8.06 32.50
C ALA A 11 -2.70 8.66 31.17
N LEU A 12 -2.10 9.85 31.19
CA LEU A 12 -1.60 10.52 30.00
C LEU A 12 -0.46 9.74 29.33
N VAL A 13 0.47 9.19 30.11
CA VAL A 13 1.58 8.38 29.59
C VAL A 13 1.07 7.10 28.94
N ILE A 14 0.12 6.40 29.56
CA ILE A 14 -0.50 5.18 28.99
C ILE A 14 -1.23 5.50 27.68
N ILE A 15 -1.97 6.62 27.64
CA ILE A 15 -2.69 7.04 26.43
C ILE A 15 -1.71 7.37 25.31
N CYS A 16 -0.63 8.11 25.58
CA CYS A 16 0.37 8.46 24.57
C CYS A 16 1.10 7.23 24.01
N THR A 17 1.56 6.30 24.86
CA THR A 17 2.30 5.11 24.40
C THR A 17 1.39 4.13 23.65
N THR A 18 0.14 3.95 24.10
CA THR A 18 -0.85 3.13 23.42
C THR A 18 -1.22 3.71 22.05
N SER A 19 -1.37 5.03 21.96
CA SER A 19 -1.71 5.72 20.70
C SER A 19 -0.60 5.61 19.66
N ILE A 20 0.67 5.73 20.07
CA ILE A 20 1.83 5.56 19.18
C ILE A 20 1.91 4.13 18.65
N GLY A 21 1.68 3.12 19.50
CA GLY A 21 1.65 1.71 19.08
C GLY A 21 0.52 1.40 18.09
N ILE A 22 -0.66 2.02 18.26
CA ILE A 22 -1.80 1.87 17.34
C ILE A 22 -1.51 2.55 15.99
N SER A 23 -0.92 3.75 15.98
CA SER A 23 -0.60 4.46 14.74
C SER A 23 0.42 3.72 13.87
N PHE A 24 1.45 3.11 14.49
CA PHE A 24 2.41 2.29 13.75
C PHE A 24 1.79 1.02 13.18
N ALA A 25 0.91 0.36 13.93
CA ALA A 25 0.17 -0.80 13.44
C ALA A 25 -0.77 -0.43 12.27
N ARG A 26 -1.36 0.77 12.29
CA ARG A 26 -2.19 1.28 11.19
C ARG A 26 -1.40 1.49 9.91
N ALA A 27 -0.26 2.19 9.97
CA ALA A 27 0.59 2.41 8.78
C ALA A 27 1.03 1.10 8.11
N LEU A 28 1.35 0.09 8.92
CA LEU A 28 1.77 -1.23 8.43
C LEU A 28 0.61 -2.02 7.83
N THR A 29 -0.62 -1.80 8.33
CA THR A 29 -1.85 -2.37 7.77
C THR A 29 -2.25 -1.66 6.47
N GLU A 30 -2.01 -0.34 6.38
CA GLU A 30 -2.29 0.46 5.19
C GLU A 30 -1.45 0.00 3.98
N ARG A 31 -0.13 -0.19 4.17
CA ARG A 31 0.76 -0.70 3.09
C ARG A 31 0.32 -2.08 2.61
N VAL A 32 -0.06 -2.97 3.52
CA VAL A 32 -0.55 -4.32 3.17
C VAL A 32 -1.82 -4.24 2.34
N ARG A 33 -2.78 -3.41 2.75
CA ARG A 33 -4.03 -3.19 1.98
C ARG A 33 -3.76 -2.59 0.61
N GLU A 34 -2.84 -1.63 0.53
CA GLU A 34 -2.49 -1.02 -0.74
C GLU A 34 -1.83 -2.04 -1.69
N LEU A 35 -0.93 -2.88 -1.19
CA LEU A 35 -0.35 -3.98 -1.96
C LEU A 35 -1.42 -4.99 -2.43
N GLU A 36 -2.37 -5.36 -1.57
CA GLU A 36 -3.49 -6.24 -1.95
C GLU A 36 -4.35 -5.63 -3.07
N ARG A 37 -4.68 -4.34 -2.97
CA ARG A 37 -5.40 -3.60 -4.02
C ARG A 37 -4.60 -3.53 -5.31
N THR A 38 -3.29 -3.31 -5.24
CA THR A 38 -2.43 -3.26 -6.45
C THR A 38 -2.37 -4.61 -7.15
N LEU A 39 -2.24 -5.70 -6.41
CA LEU A 39 -2.25 -7.06 -6.97
C LEU A 39 -3.60 -7.40 -7.60
N ALA A 40 -4.71 -7.01 -6.95
CA ALA A 40 -6.05 -7.17 -7.50
C ALA A 40 -6.20 -6.38 -8.82
N ALA A 41 -5.82 -5.10 -8.82
CA ALA A 41 -5.87 -4.24 -10.00
C ALA A 41 -5.01 -4.79 -11.16
N LEU A 42 -3.80 -5.26 -10.88
CA LEU A 42 -2.95 -5.91 -11.90
C LEU A 42 -3.62 -7.18 -12.47
N SER A 43 -4.23 -8.00 -11.62
CA SER A 43 -4.93 -9.21 -12.07
C SER A 43 -6.16 -8.91 -12.95
N SER A 44 -6.93 -7.89 -12.57
CA SER A 44 -8.07 -7.38 -13.35
C SER A 44 -7.59 -6.84 -14.70
N LEU A 45 -6.47 -6.10 -14.70
CA LEU A 45 -5.87 -5.54 -15.91
C LEU A 45 -5.35 -6.64 -16.85
N GLY A 46 -4.65 -7.65 -16.34
CA GLY A 46 -4.19 -8.79 -17.15
C GLY A 46 -5.36 -9.56 -17.78
N THR A 47 -6.46 -9.72 -17.03
CA THR A 47 -7.69 -10.34 -17.54
C THR A 47 -8.31 -9.51 -18.66
N GLU A 48 -8.45 -8.20 -18.48
CA GLU A 48 -9.04 -7.30 -19.47
C GLU A 48 -8.19 -7.20 -20.74
N LEU A 49 -6.85 -7.16 -20.62
CA LEU A 49 -5.93 -7.19 -21.75
C LEU A 49 -6.06 -8.50 -22.55
N SER A 50 -6.14 -9.63 -21.86
CA SER A 50 -6.30 -10.95 -22.48
C SER A 50 -7.64 -11.10 -23.20
N TYR A 51 -8.72 -10.57 -22.63
CA TYR A 51 -10.08 -10.77 -23.14
C TYR A 51 -10.51 -9.74 -24.19
N SER A 52 -10.18 -8.47 -23.99
CA SER A 52 -10.78 -7.38 -24.77
C SER A 52 -9.95 -6.97 -25.99
N LEU A 53 -8.68 -7.39 -26.09
CA LEU A 53 -7.68 -6.80 -27.03
C LEU A 53 -7.68 -5.25 -27.00
N ALA A 54 -8.22 -4.67 -25.92
CA ALA A 54 -8.41 -3.24 -25.81
C ALA A 54 -7.07 -2.57 -25.51
N PRO A 55 -6.85 -1.33 -25.97
CA PRO A 55 -5.69 -0.57 -25.59
C PRO A 55 -5.54 -0.52 -24.05
N PRO A 56 -4.33 -0.63 -23.50
CA PRO A 56 -4.10 -0.62 -22.05
C PRO A 56 -4.72 0.58 -21.33
N ALA A 57 -4.83 1.73 -22.01
CA ALA A 57 -5.48 2.92 -21.50
C ALA A 57 -7.00 2.75 -21.26
N GLU A 58 -7.69 2.01 -22.14
CA GLU A 58 -9.11 1.71 -21.96
C GLU A 58 -9.32 0.68 -20.85
N ALA A 59 -8.43 -0.30 -20.72
CA ALA A 59 -8.48 -1.27 -19.62
C ALA A 59 -8.37 -0.53 -18.28
N VAL A 60 -7.39 0.36 -18.10
CA VAL A 60 -7.25 1.14 -16.86
C VAL A 60 -8.48 2.03 -16.60
N ALA A 61 -9.06 2.65 -17.63
CA ALA A 61 -10.28 3.45 -17.46
C ALA A 61 -11.48 2.60 -17.00
N LYS A 62 -11.65 1.40 -17.53
CA LYS A 62 -12.70 0.47 -17.08
C LYS A 62 -12.47 -0.02 -15.65
N LEU A 63 -11.20 -0.22 -15.24
CA LEU A 63 -10.88 -0.55 -13.86
C LEU A 63 -11.23 0.60 -12.91
N ASP A 64 -10.89 1.84 -13.27
CA ASP A 64 -11.24 3.07 -12.52
C ASP A 64 -12.76 3.17 -12.28
N GLU A 65 -13.57 2.80 -13.28
CA GLU A 65 -15.04 2.83 -13.18
C GLU A 65 -15.65 1.64 -12.44
N ARG A 66 -15.03 0.45 -12.50
CA ARG A 66 -15.58 -0.79 -11.89
C ARG A 66 -15.17 -0.99 -10.44
N GLU A 67 -13.94 -0.62 -10.07
CA GLU A 67 -13.39 -0.92 -8.76
C GLU A 67 -13.51 0.29 -7.81
N THR A 68 -14.50 0.23 -6.92
CA THR A 68 -14.76 1.27 -5.89
C THR A 68 -13.59 1.47 -4.91
N GLU A 69 -12.73 0.46 -4.74
CA GLU A 69 -11.50 0.52 -3.91
C GLU A 69 -10.27 0.06 -4.71
N SER A 70 -10.05 0.65 -5.88
CA SER A 70 -8.83 0.39 -6.66
C SER A 70 -7.57 0.93 -5.96
N ALA A 71 -6.41 0.42 -6.39
CA ALA A 71 -5.13 0.96 -5.95
C ALA A 71 -4.99 2.44 -6.30
N ALA A 72 -4.35 3.23 -5.45
CA ALA A 72 -4.30 4.69 -5.54
C ALA A 72 -3.77 5.23 -6.89
N PHE A 73 -2.93 4.46 -7.57
CA PHE A 73 -2.35 4.85 -8.86
C PHE A 73 -3.32 4.69 -10.05
N ILE A 74 -4.34 3.84 -9.96
CA ILE A 74 -5.31 3.57 -11.05
C ILE A 74 -6.08 4.83 -11.46
N PRO A 75 -6.78 5.55 -10.56
CA PRO A 75 -7.50 6.77 -10.92
C PRO A 75 -6.57 7.87 -11.43
N ALA A 76 -5.35 7.96 -10.88
CA ALA A 76 -4.33 8.91 -11.32
C ALA A 76 -3.87 8.59 -12.76
N CYS A 77 -3.62 7.33 -13.07
CA CYS A 77 -3.24 6.87 -14.41
C CYS A 77 -4.36 7.14 -15.41
N ALA A 78 -5.61 6.81 -15.08
CA ALA A 78 -6.78 7.07 -15.92
C ALA A 78 -6.92 8.58 -16.20
N SER A 79 -6.78 9.43 -15.18
CA SER A 79 -6.82 10.89 -15.31
C SER A 79 -5.71 11.42 -16.23
N LEU A 80 -4.47 10.94 -16.08
CA LEU A 80 -3.35 11.35 -16.93
C LEU A 80 -3.55 10.92 -18.39
N CYS A 81 -4.09 9.71 -18.62
CA CYS A 81 -4.45 9.26 -19.97
C CYS A 81 -5.55 10.12 -20.59
N ARG A 82 -6.61 10.46 -19.82
CA ARG A 82 -7.70 11.37 -20.27
C ARG A 82 -7.18 12.77 -20.65
N ARG A 83 -6.08 13.21 -20.04
CA ARG A 83 -5.40 14.48 -20.36
C ARG A 83 -4.49 14.39 -21.61
N GLY A 84 -4.49 13.26 -22.32
CA GLY A 84 -3.72 13.06 -23.55
C GLY A 84 -2.27 12.62 -23.33
N LYS A 85 -1.89 12.24 -22.11
CA LYS A 85 -0.54 11.73 -21.84
C LYS A 85 -0.41 10.30 -22.37
N PRO A 86 0.71 9.92 -23.03
CA PRO A 86 0.94 8.54 -23.48
C PRO A 86 0.86 7.56 -22.31
N PHE A 87 0.20 6.42 -22.53
CA PHE A 87 -0.07 5.43 -21.47
C PHE A 87 1.18 5.01 -20.67
N PRO A 88 2.33 4.65 -21.30
CA PRO A 88 3.54 4.29 -20.55
C PRO A 88 3.99 5.39 -19.56
N GLN A 89 3.93 6.65 -20.01
CA GLN A 89 4.33 7.79 -19.18
C GLN A 89 3.28 8.10 -18.11
N ALA A 90 2.00 7.97 -18.44
CA ALA A 90 0.91 8.15 -17.49
C ALA A 90 0.96 7.10 -16.37
N TRP A 91 1.25 5.84 -16.71
CA TRP A 91 1.42 4.75 -15.76
C TRP A 91 2.60 5.00 -14.82
N ARG A 92 3.78 5.27 -15.39
CA ARG A 92 5.00 5.52 -14.62
C ARG A 92 4.81 6.68 -13.64
N ASP A 93 4.24 7.78 -14.11
CA ASP A 93 3.96 8.95 -13.27
C ASP A 93 2.96 8.65 -12.16
N ALA A 94 1.89 7.93 -12.48
CA ALA A 94 0.89 7.54 -11.49
C ALA A 94 1.49 6.60 -10.44
N ALA A 95 2.28 5.61 -10.87
CA ALA A 95 2.96 4.65 -10.02
C ALA A 95 4.01 5.30 -9.11
N LEU A 96 4.64 6.41 -9.51
CA LEU A 96 5.67 7.09 -8.70
C LEU A 96 5.12 8.24 -7.85
N MET A 97 4.08 8.94 -8.30
CA MET A 97 3.55 10.12 -7.58
C MET A 97 2.29 9.83 -6.76
N TYR A 98 1.55 8.76 -7.08
CA TYR A 98 0.26 8.45 -6.46
C TYR A 98 0.21 7.00 -5.95
N HIS A 99 1.31 6.52 -5.36
CA HIS A 99 1.46 5.15 -4.88
C HIS A 99 0.83 4.88 -3.50
N GLY A 100 0.10 5.85 -2.93
CA GLY A 100 -0.61 5.68 -1.66
C GLY A 100 0.33 5.25 -0.52
N ALA A 101 0.01 4.13 0.13
CA ALA A 101 0.81 3.57 1.23
C ALA A 101 1.92 2.60 0.78
N LEU A 102 2.13 2.43 -0.53
CA LEU A 102 3.25 1.67 -1.06
C LEU A 102 4.59 2.29 -0.65
N SER A 103 5.61 1.45 -0.52
CA SER A 103 6.98 1.92 -0.37
C SER A 103 7.55 2.37 -1.71
N GLN A 104 8.65 3.13 -1.67
CA GLN A 104 9.38 3.54 -2.86
C GLN A 104 9.82 2.35 -3.73
N GLU A 105 10.23 1.25 -3.09
CA GLU A 105 10.62 0.02 -3.79
C GLU A 105 9.42 -0.62 -4.52
N ASP A 106 8.26 -0.68 -3.87
CA ASP A 106 7.03 -1.20 -4.50
C ASP A 106 6.61 -0.32 -5.69
N ALA A 107 6.73 1.01 -5.55
CA ALA A 107 6.43 1.99 -6.59
C ALA A 107 7.37 1.87 -7.80
N GLU A 108 8.66 1.62 -7.57
CA GLU A 108 9.64 1.39 -8.64
C GLU A 108 9.38 0.08 -9.40
N ILE A 109 9.04 -1.00 -8.69
CA ILE A 109 8.62 -2.27 -9.30
C ILE A 109 7.40 -2.06 -10.19
N LEU A 110 6.41 -1.30 -9.72
CA LEU A 110 5.19 -1.00 -10.48
C LEU A 110 5.49 -0.09 -11.68
N ALA A 111 6.36 0.91 -11.52
CA ALA A 111 6.77 1.83 -12.57
C ALA A 111 7.52 1.12 -13.70
N GLY A 112 8.32 0.10 -13.40
CA GLY A 112 9.03 -0.70 -14.42
C GLY A 112 8.10 -1.38 -15.43
N LEU A 113 6.86 -1.68 -15.06
CA LEU A 113 5.86 -2.27 -15.95
C LEU A 113 5.49 -1.33 -17.12
N SER A 114 5.71 -0.01 -16.99
CA SER A 114 5.46 0.95 -18.08
C SER A 114 6.29 0.67 -19.33
N ASP A 115 7.48 0.08 -19.14
CA ASP A 115 8.45 -0.08 -20.23
C ASP A 115 8.05 -1.23 -21.15
N THR A 116 7.28 -2.18 -20.62
CA THR A 116 6.79 -3.36 -21.33
C THR A 116 5.36 -3.18 -21.85
N LEU A 117 4.51 -2.46 -21.11
CA LEU A 117 3.12 -2.17 -21.51
C LEU A 117 3.08 -1.22 -22.72
N GLY A 118 2.57 -1.72 -23.84
CA GLY A 118 2.38 -1.04 -25.11
C GLY A 118 3.46 -1.29 -26.15
N GLN A 119 4.50 -2.09 -25.84
CA GLN A 119 5.70 -2.24 -26.69
C GLN A 119 5.98 -3.69 -27.13
N CYS A 120 5.70 -4.69 -26.30
CA CYS A 120 6.20 -6.06 -26.49
C CYS A 120 5.17 -7.05 -27.08
N GLY A 121 3.94 -6.60 -27.34
CA GLY A 121 2.81 -7.44 -27.73
C GLY A 121 2.16 -8.17 -26.55
N LEU A 122 0.91 -8.61 -26.72
CA LEU A 122 0.03 -9.10 -25.64
C LEU A 122 0.68 -10.16 -24.74
N GLU A 123 1.37 -11.13 -25.33
CA GLU A 123 1.97 -12.26 -24.60
C GLU A 123 3.17 -11.82 -23.75
N GLY A 124 3.97 -10.86 -24.25
CA GLY A 124 5.06 -10.25 -23.49
C GLY A 124 4.55 -9.32 -22.38
N GLU A 125 3.46 -8.59 -22.63
CA GLU A 125 2.79 -7.74 -21.65
C GLU A 125 2.23 -8.56 -20.48
N LEU A 126 1.55 -9.67 -20.77
CA LEU A 126 0.99 -10.58 -19.77
C LEU A 126 2.10 -11.24 -18.93
N SER A 127 3.18 -11.69 -19.57
CA SER A 127 4.33 -12.27 -18.87
C SER A 127 5.00 -11.25 -17.92
N SER A 128 5.18 -10.01 -18.39
CA SER A 128 5.74 -8.93 -17.58
C SER A 128 4.83 -8.58 -16.40
N LEU A 129 3.51 -8.57 -16.63
CA LEU A 129 2.53 -8.32 -15.58
C LEU A 129 2.56 -9.41 -14.50
N GLU A 130 2.62 -10.69 -14.88
CA GLU A 130 2.76 -11.80 -13.92
C GLU A 130 4.09 -11.75 -13.17
N HIS A 131 5.18 -11.33 -13.82
CA HIS A 131 6.46 -11.13 -13.15
C HIS A 131 6.39 -10.02 -12.10
N THR A 132 5.86 -8.85 -12.45
CA THR A 132 5.65 -7.72 -11.52
C THR A 132 4.72 -8.11 -10.37
N ARG A 133 3.65 -8.86 -10.66
CA ARG A 133 2.75 -9.42 -9.65
C ARG A 133 3.48 -10.33 -8.67
N THR A 134 4.38 -11.16 -9.16
CA THR A 134 5.19 -12.06 -8.33
C THR A 134 6.16 -11.28 -7.43
N LEU A 135 6.78 -10.20 -7.93
CA LEU A 135 7.63 -9.35 -7.10
C LEU A 135 6.83 -8.64 -6.00
N LEU A 136 5.67 -8.07 -6.34
CA LEU A 136 4.78 -7.40 -5.38
C LEU A 136 4.15 -8.37 -4.37
N SER A 137 3.92 -9.64 -4.73
CA SER A 137 3.44 -10.64 -3.78
C SER A 137 4.50 -10.99 -2.73
N MET A 138 5.78 -11.06 -3.12
CA MET A 138 6.88 -11.20 -2.15
C MET A 138 6.97 -10.00 -1.20
N GLN A 139 6.77 -8.78 -1.72
CA GLN A 139 6.70 -7.57 -0.88
C GLN A 139 5.50 -7.59 0.06
N LEU A 140 4.34 -8.09 -0.38
CA LEU A 140 3.17 -8.27 0.45
C LEU A 140 3.43 -9.25 1.60
N ASP A 141 4.05 -10.40 1.32
CA ASP A 141 4.39 -11.38 2.35
C ASP A 141 5.41 -10.82 3.36
N ALA A 142 6.41 -10.07 2.88
CA ALA A 142 7.35 -9.36 3.73
C ALA A 142 6.66 -8.30 4.60
N ALA A 143 5.72 -7.53 4.03
CA ALA A 143 4.94 -6.52 4.75
C ALA A 143 4.00 -7.15 5.79
N ARG A 144 3.37 -8.29 5.46
CA ARG A 144 2.53 -9.06 6.39
C ARG A 144 3.34 -9.65 7.54
N ALA A 145 4.50 -10.24 7.25
CA ALA A 145 5.42 -10.74 8.27
C ALA A 145 5.83 -9.61 9.21
N ARG A 146 6.23 -8.45 8.66
CA ARG A 146 6.58 -7.26 9.45
C ARG A 146 5.39 -6.77 10.29
N SER A 147 4.19 -6.73 9.71
CA SER A 147 2.95 -6.37 10.43
C SER A 147 2.67 -7.28 11.62
N ALA A 148 2.79 -8.60 11.42
CA ALA A 148 2.57 -9.60 12.46
C ALA A 148 3.62 -9.51 13.59
N THR A 149 4.90 -9.34 13.26
CA THR A 149 5.98 -9.28 14.26
C THR A 149 5.94 -7.97 15.04
N HIS A 150 5.80 -6.84 14.36
CA HIS A 150 5.82 -5.52 15.01
C HIS A 150 4.53 -5.21 15.75
N GLY A 151 3.36 -5.61 15.24
CA GLY A 151 2.08 -5.40 15.94
C GLY A 151 2.04 -6.05 17.33
N ARG A 152 2.68 -7.21 17.49
CA ARG A 152 2.79 -7.90 18.78
C ARG A 152 3.80 -7.23 19.71
N LEU A 153 4.98 -6.86 19.18
CA LEU A 153 6.05 -6.21 19.94
C LEU A 153 5.68 -4.81 20.45
N TYR A 154 5.05 -3.97 19.62
CA TYR A 154 4.62 -2.63 20.04
C TYR A 154 3.50 -2.68 21.09
N ARG A 155 2.59 -3.66 20.99
CA ARG A 155 1.55 -3.89 22.01
C ARG A 155 2.16 -4.33 23.35
N THR A 156 3.19 -5.16 23.34
CA THR A 156 3.88 -5.59 24.56
C THR A 156 4.79 -4.51 25.14
N LEU A 157 5.49 -3.73 24.31
CA LEU A 157 6.31 -2.60 24.78
C LEU A 157 5.45 -1.50 25.41
N GLY A 158 4.30 -1.15 24.82
CA GLY A 158 3.38 -0.17 25.40
C GLY A 158 2.85 -0.60 26.77
N LEU A 159 2.54 -1.89 26.93
CA LEU A 159 2.13 -2.46 28.22
C LEU A 159 3.28 -2.44 29.25
N LEU A 160 4.50 -2.83 28.84
CA LEU A 160 5.68 -2.87 29.71
C LEU A 160 6.15 -1.48 30.13
N THR A 161 6.14 -0.49 29.23
CA THR A 161 6.46 0.91 29.58
C THR A 161 5.41 1.52 30.48
N GLY A 162 4.12 1.24 30.25
CA GLY A 162 3.05 1.61 31.19
C GLY A 162 3.27 1.02 32.58
N ALA A 163 3.60 -0.27 32.66
CA ALA A 163 3.90 -0.94 33.93
C ALA A 163 5.15 -0.37 34.61
N PHE A 164 6.20 -0.06 33.85
CA PHE A 164 7.45 0.52 34.38
C PHE A 164 7.22 1.90 35.01
N VAL A 165 6.41 2.76 34.38
CA VAL A 165 6.08 4.10 34.88
C VAL A 165 5.26 4.02 36.18
N ILE A 166 4.34 3.04 36.29
CA ILE A 166 3.59 2.81 37.53
C ILE A 166 4.55 2.42 38.67
N ILE A 167 5.52 1.55 38.41
CA ILE A 167 6.49 1.09 39.41
C ILE A 167 7.42 2.23 39.83
N PHE A 168 7.92 3.04 38.89
CA PHE A 168 8.84 4.15 39.19
C PHE A 168 8.17 5.30 39.94
N PHE A 169 6.85 5.39 39.82
CA PHE A 169 6.07 6.49 40.38
C PHE A 169 5.25 6.08 41.61
N ILE A 170 5.33 4.82 42.05
CA ILE A 170 4.95 4.40 43.41
C ILE A 170 6.02 4.91 44.37
#